data_AF-A0AAQ0LKX4-F1
#
_entry.id   AF-A0AAQ0LKX4-F1
#
_cell.length_a   1.000
_cell.length_b   1.000
_cell.length_c   1.000
_cell.angle_alpha   90.00
_cell.angle_beta   90.00
_cell.angle_gamma   90.00
#
_symmetry.space_group_name_H-M   'P 1'
#
loop_
_entity.id
_entity.type
_entity.pdbx_description
1 polymer ?
#
loop_
_entity_poly.entity_id
_entity_poly.type
_entity_poly.pdbx_seq_one_letter_code
_entity_poly.pdbx_strand_id
1 'polypeptide(L)'
;MKHKNIPLILLILFSAVTYNLYAQQKYWNEHTQLTPWRFPLTADKAGLTYEDLTGDDTPDIIRAFVLDSIPVMWIDDDGDMRYDDLEGDTDNDCLLIDLNKDGIFGGPKDLCIDWVDTDEDGIADMQLVIYNGSADARCGYDWDSDFIIVIDIEKDDIKSFIDWNQLLPLCWEHSGHSNFFQDYHGNTLLLKMHSSSFRVADTRFNCENPFIFYDHDNDNLTEMSVRLMDIPHVRPCNGDTPHETFKKVSDEIDVVYSGRIPWASISWDVDNDNGQGNEFDFDMTVHFYGKGFDYSDQIHKFKNLRGLPEADRYIYDPRWRQMSELIYPDEKVAYNMIFRKGKWDYCWFVFDEDDDCNRWERVEFYYPYDLFKVGAAQGGLDSHKQADAAGDRGEFDQDNSGKGRLYLSPIDGKIHLFGAEWGAWRIDQNAKCFQGYGGLYPPGEKEQRLHKDPESFATVKYTDTDNNGFFDLIEYDLNGDRIFEERVSLLELNIDDSGMIYDTSEMKYEDVKALFDICTNGMWERGQDAIEVAGQYNLNTSWYSFWKQPHTPFERYSYGYWLNFYIYKDLCHLAELNKDTKMRKRLDKAYYSGNWKEVLK
;
A
#
# COMPACT_ATOMS: atom_id res chain seq x y z
N MET A 1 -29.67 -37.88 76.60
CA MET A 1 -31.13 -38.16 76.62
C MET A 1 -31.77 -37.43 75.46
N LYS A 2 -32.32 -38.17 74.48
CA LYS A 2 -33.75 -38.16 74.08
C LYS A 2 -34.24 -36.78 73.60
N HIS A 3 -34.41 -36.61 72.29
CA HIS A 3 -35.72 -36.57 71.58
C HIS A 3 -36.46 -35.22 71.80
N LYS A 4 -37.12 -34.56 70.85
CA LYS A 4 -37.65 -34.92 69.52
C LYS A 4 -38.25 -33.62 68.91
N ASN A 5 -38.35 -33.61 67.57
CA ASN A 5 -39.39 -32.96 66.75
C ASN A 5 -39.36 -31.43 66.56
N ILE A 6 -38.74 -31.01 65.45
CA ILE A 6 -39.13 -29.81 64.70
C ILE A 6 -40.20 -30.24 63.68
N PRO A 7 -41.38 -29.60 63.61
CA PRO A 7 -42.37 -29.90 62.59
C PRO A 7 -42.14 -29.06 61.32
N LEU A 8 -42.13 -29.76 60.18
CA LEU A 8 -42.87 -29.37 58.98
C LEU A 8 -42.67 -27.94 58.42
N ILE A 9 -41.45 -27.59 58.01
CA ILE A 9 -41.20 -26.58 56.97
C ILE A 9 -40.18 -27.17 55.99
N LEU A 10 -40.59 -28.20 55.26
CA LEU A 10 -39.72 -28.91 54.32
C LEU A 10 -40.54 -29.43 53.13
N LEU A 11 -41.48 -28.62 52.65
CA LEU A 11 -42.29 -28.96 51.46
C LEU A 11 -42.86 -27.77 50.67
N ILE A 12 -42.35 -26.54 50.86
CA ILE A 12 -42.62 -25.38 49.97
C ILE A 12 -41.35 -24.52 49.78
N LEU A 13 -40.19 -25.18 49.68
CA LEU A 13 -38.91 -24.51 49.37
C LEU A 13 -38.10 -25.29 48.33
N PHE A 14 -38.78 -26.17 47.57
CA PHE A 14 -38.19 -26.97 46.50
C PHE A 14 -39.04 -26.96 45.22
N SER A 15 -39.85 -25.92 45.03
CA SER A 15 -40.67 -25.73 43.82
C SER A 15 -40.66 -24.30 43.30
N ALA A 16 -39.70 -23.46 43.71
CA ALA A 16 -39.61 -22.08 43.26
C ALA A 16 -38.18 -21.53 43.21
N VAL A 17 -37.19 -22.32 42.77
CA VAL A 17 -35.96 -21.78 42.13
C VAL A 17 -35.48 -22.80 41.09
N THR A 18 -36.30 -23.06 40.09
CA THR A 18 -35.81 -23.32 38.74
C THR A 18 -36.32 -22.17 37.89
N TYR A 19 -35.88 -20.94 38.23
CA TYR A 19 -35.67 -19.99 37.15
C TYR A 19 -34.56 -20.63 36.33
N ASN A 20 -34.94 -21.19 35.18
CA ASN A 20 -34.03 -21.22 34.06
C ASN A 20 -33.53 -19.78 33.93
N LEU A 21 -32.34 -19.50 34.44
CA LEU A 21 -31.43 -18.64 33.71
C LEU A 21 -31.25 -19.38 32.39
N TYR A 22 -32.15 -19.12 31.43
CA TYR A 22 -31.80 -19.34 30.03
C TYR A 22 -30.52 -18.53 29.87
N ALA A 23 -29.39 -19.22 29.80
CA ALA A 23 -28.17 -18.60 29.33
C ALA A 23 -28.57 -17.98 27.98
N GLN A 24 -28.50 -16.65 27.89
CA GLN A 24 -28.71 -15.97 26.62
C GLN A 24 -27.85 -16.67 25.58
N GLN A 25 -28.45 -17.11 24.48
CA GLN A 25 -27.76 -17.88 23.47
C GLN A 25 -26.81 -16.94 22.74
N LYS A 26 -25.55 -16.87 23.19
CA LYS A 26 -24.51 -16.03 22.57
C LYS A 26 -24.25 -16.46 21.13
N TYR A 27 -23.81 -15.51 20.30
CA TYR A 27 -23.28 -15.84 18.98
C TYR A 27 -22.04 -16.71 19.15
N TRP A 28 -21.95 -17.81 18.41
CA TRP A 28 -20.95 -18.84 18.70
C TRP A 28 -19.51 -18.38 18.43
N ASN A 29 -19.32 -17.45 17.48
CA ASN A 29 -18.01 -16.92 17.09
C ASN A 29 -17.60 -15.66 17.88
N GLU A 30 -18.44 -15.23 18.82
CA GLU A 30 -18.12 -14.14 19.75
C GLU A 30 -16.98 -14.58 20.68
N HIS A 31 -15.91 -13.77 20.77
CA HIS A 31 -14.77 -13.99 21.66
C HIS A 31 -14.04 -15.33 21.47
N THR A 32 -13.96 -15.84 20.25
CA THR A 32 -13.13 -17.01 19.90
C THR A 32 -11.70 -16.59 19.51
N GLN A 33 -10.85 -17.56 19.18
CA GLN A 33 -9.52 -17.35 18.58
C GLN A 33 -9.55 -17.50 17.05
N LEU A 34 -10.73 -17.50 16.44
CA LEU A 34 -10.89 -17.58 14.99
C LEU A 34 -11.01 -16.18 14.40
N THR A 35 -10.55 -16.01 13.16
CA THR A 35 -10.77 -14.78 12.41
C THR A 35 -12.29 -14.54 12.26
N PRO A 36 -12.80 -13.38 12.70
CA PRO A 36 -14.23 -13.13 12.76
C PRO A 36 -14.74 -12.59 11.41
N TRP A 37 -14.80 -13.46 10.40
CA TRP A 37 -15.22 -13.10 9.03
C TRP A 37 -16.68 -12.64 8.87
N ARG A 38 -17.54 -12.91 9.85
CA ARG A 38 -18.98 -12.71 9.73
C ARG A 38 -19.53 -11.84 10.84
N PHE A 39 -20.35 -10.84 10.47
CA PHE A 39 -21.12 -10.01 11.38
C PHE A 39 -21.93 -10.88 12.37
N PRO A 40 -21.94 -10.55 13.68
CA PRO A 40 -22.60 -11.40 14.67
C PRO A 40 -24.12 -11.40 14.49
N LEU A 41 -24.68 -12.58 14.27
CA LEU A 41 -26.14 -12.76 14.26
C LEU A 41 -26.72 -12.43 15.64
N THR A 42 -27.93 -11.85 15.65
CA THR A 42 -28.61 -11.57 16.92
C THR A 42 -28.86 -12.85 17.72
N ALA A 43 -28.53 -12.78 19.01
CA ALA A 43 -28.67 -13.84 19.99
C ALA A 43 -30.10 -14.03 20.50
N ASP A 44 -30.96 -13.02 20.34
CA ASP A 44 -32.31 -12.98 20.88
C ASP A 44 -33.30 -12.33 19.91
N LYS A 45 -34.13 -13.17 19.28
CA LYS A 45 -35.20 -12.69 18.36
C LYS A 45 -36.20 -11.76 19.04
N ALA A 46 -36.37 -11.83 20.36
CA ALA A 46 -37.30 -10.94 21.07
C ALA A 46 -36.83 -9.48 21.10
N GLY A 47 -35.55 -9.22 20.84
CA GLY A 47 -34.97 -7.89 20.73
C GLY A 47 -35.08 -7.25 19.34
N LEU A 48 -35.56 -8.01 18.33
CA LEU A 48 -35.74 -7.51 16.97
C LEU A 48 -36.98 -6.62 16.87
N THR A 49 -36.84 -5.48 16.20
CA THR A 49 -37.98 -4.67 15.79
C THR A 49 -37.88 -4.32 14.31
N TYR A 50 -39.03 -4.35 13.65
CA TYR A 50 -39.17 -4.03 12.24
C TYR A 50 -39.93 -2.71 12.07
N GLU A 51 -39.58 -1.93 11.07
CA GLU A 51 -40.30 -0.71 10.71
C GLU A 51 -40.44 -0.62 9.18
N ASP A 52 -41.68 -0.43 8.74
CA ASP A 52 -42.06 -0.12 7.35
C ASP A 52 -42.16 1.41 7.23
N LEU A 53 -41.21 2.00 6.51
CA LEU A 53 -41.07 3.42 6.20
C LEU A 53 -41.88 3.83 4.97
N THR A 54 -41.97 2.97 3.96
CA THR A 54 -42.57 3.28 2.65
C THR A 54 -44.09 3.00 2.59
N GLY A 55 -44.59 2.15 3.49
CA GLY A 55 -45.97 1.74 3.63
C GLY A 55 -46.40 0.68 2.63
N ASP A 56 -45.48 -0.16 2.16
CA ASP A 56 -45.71 -1.20 1.16
C ASP A 56 -45.90 -2.62 1.73
N ASP A 57 -46.02 -2.72 3.07
CA ASP A 57 -46.19 -3.96 3.82
C ASP A 57 -44.92 -4.86 3.84
N THR A 58 -43.75 -4.33 3.48
CA THR A 58 -42.42 -4.92 3.73
C THR A 58 -41.64 -4.07 4.75
N PRO A 59 -40.80 -4.67 5.62
CA PRO A 59 -40.00 -3.89 6.56
C PRO A 59 -38.81 -3.25 5.84
N ASP A 60 -38.62 -1.94 6.01
CA ASP A 60 -37.43 -1.24 5.48
C ASP A 60 -36.28 -1.19 6.51
N ILE A 61 -36.57 -1.51 7.78
CA ILE A 61 -35.60 -1.40 8.88
C ILE A 61 -35.69 -2.62 9.80
N ILE A 62 -34.54 -3.20 10.13
CA ILE A 62 -34.36 -4.10 11.27
C ILE A 62 -33.51 -3.41 12.34
N ARG A 63 -33.98 -3.38 13.59
CA ARG A 63 -33.15 -3.00 14.74
C ARG A 63 -32.89 -4.20 15.61
N ALA A 64 -31.64 -4.34 16.05
CA ALA A 64 -31.20 -5.45 16.89
C ALA A 64 -30.12 -5.00 17.89
N PHE A 65 -29.71 -5.95 18.73
CA PHE A 65 -28.49 -5.86 19.52
C PHE A 65 -27.57 -7.01 19.18
N VAL A 66 -26.27 -6.72 19.06
CA VAL A 66 -25.18 -7.68 18.86
C VAL A 66 -24.14 -7.55 19.97
N LEU A 67 -23.28 -8.56 20.12
CA LEU A 67 -22.20 -8.56 21.13
C LEU A 67 -22.70 -8.11 22.52
N ASP A 68 -23.72 -8.82 22.99
CA ASP A 68 -24.52 -8.58 24.20
C ASP A 68 -25.35 -7.29 24.24
N SER A 69 -24.90 -6.16 23.71
CA SER A 69 -25.55 -4.86 23.96
C SER A 69 -25.24 -3.72 22.98
N ILE A 70 -24.61 -3.98 21.84
CA ILE A 70 -24.33 -2.97 20.82
C ILE A 70 -25.58 -2.79 19.95
N PRO A 71 -26.24 -1.62 19.93
CA PRO A 71 -27.36 -1.36 19.05
C PRO A 71 -26.92 -1.35 17.58
N VAL A 72 -27.70 -2.00 16.73
CA VAL A 72 -27.50 -2.01 15.27
C VAL A 72 -28.81 -1.78 14.55
N MET A 73 -28.70 -1.22 13.35
CA MET A 73 -29.82 -0.99 12.44
C MET A 73 -29.42 -1.42 11.03
N TRP A 74 -30.19 -2.32 10.44
CA TRP A 74 -30.15 -2.60 9.00
C TRP A 74 -31.21 -1.75 8.30
N ILE A 75 -30.87 -1.27 7.11
CA ILE A 75 -31.73 -0.50 6.23
C ILE A 75 -31.79 -1.26 4.91
N ASP A 76 -33.00 -1.60 4.50
CA ASP A 76 -33.32 -2.19 3.20
C ASP A 76 -33.38 -1.09 2.15
N ASP A 77 -32.53 -1.14 1.12
CA ASP A 77 -32.59 -0.15 0.04
C ASP A 77 -33.22 -0.64 -1.27
N ASP A 78 -33.43 -1.95 -1.43
CA ASP A 78 -34.00 -2.52 -2.65
C ASP A 78 -35.38 -3.19 -2.48
N GLY A 79 -35.87 -3.25 -1.24
CA GLY A 79 -37.23 -3.64 -0.87
C GLY A 79 -37.44 -5.15 -0.80
N ASP A 80 -36.37 -5.92 -0.57
CA ASP A 80 -36.41 -7.38 -0.56
C ASP A 80 -36.52 -7.99 0.85
N MET A 81 -36.32 -7.17 1.90
CA MET A 81 -36.30 -7.56 3.31
C MET A 81 -37.67 -8.07 3.77
N ARG A 82 -37.67 -9.06 4.68
CA ARG A 82 -38.90 -9.72 5.16
C ARG A 82 -39.05 -9.69 6.67
N TYR A 83 -40.30 -9.69 7.11
CA TYR A 83 -40.63 -9.97 8.50
C TYR A 83 -40.11 -11.38 8.86
N ASP A 84 -39.39 -11.49 9.98
CA ASP A 84 -38.66 -12.66 10.51
C ASP A 84 -37.16 -12.77 10.12
N ASP A 85 -36.66 -11.90 9.22
CA ASP A 85 -35.23 -11.80 8.94
C ASP A 85 -34.46 -11.26 10.16
N LEU A 86 -33.20 -11.69 10.31
CA LEU A 86 -32.38 -11.39 11.50
C LEU A 86 -31.38 -10.26 11.26
N GLU A 87 -31.12 -9.97 10.00
CA GLU A 87 -30.17 -9.01 9.43
C GLU A 87 -30.70 -8.64 8.04
N GLY A 88 -30.20 -7.54 7.49
CA GLY A 88 -30.28 -7.27 6.05
C GLY A 88 -29.29 -8.14 5.29
N ASP A 89 -29.34 -8.09 3.96
CA ASP A 89 -28.36 -8.77 3.12
C ASP A 89 -27.17 -7.86 2.78
N THR A 90 -26.42 -8.17 1.72
CA THR A 90 -25.15 -7.51 1.40
C THR A 90 -25.01 -7.22 -0.09
N ASP A 91 -26.12 -7.05 -0.82
CA ASP A 91 -26.09 -6.59 -2.21
C ASP A 91 -26.59 -5.15 -2.35
N ASN A 92 -27.61 -4.70 -1.62
CA ASN A 92 -28.07 -3.30 -1.59
C ASN A 92 -28.40 -2.75 -0.20
N ASP A 93 -28.06 -3.45 0.88
CA ASP A 93 -28.42 -3.01 2.23
C ASP A 93 -27.36 -2.15 2.94
N CYS A 94 -27.81 -1.37 3.92
CA CYS A 94 -26.95 -0.57 4.78
C CYS A 94 -27.01 -1.00 6.26
N LEU A 95 -25.84 -1.25 6.86
CA LEU A 95 -25.66 -1.55 8.29
C LEU A 95 -25.14 -0.33 9.05
N LEU A 96 -25.88 0.10 10.06
CA LEU A 96 -25.49 1.13 11.03
C LEU A 96 -25.22 0.50 12.41
N ILE A 97 -24.10 0.87 13.02
CA ILE A 97 -23.66 0.35 14.31
C ILE A 97 -23.36 1.51 15.26
N ASP A 98 -24.15 1.63 16.33
CA ASP A 98 -23.95 2.62 17.40
C ASP A 98 -22.97 2.04 18.43
N LEU A 99 -21.68 2.23 18.17
CA LEU A 99 -20.61 1.64 19.00
C LEU A 99 -20.53 2.32 20.36
N ASN A 100 -20.82 3.63 20.40
CA ASN A 100 -20.67 4.45 21.59
C ASN A 100 -21.91 4.39 22.52
N LYS A 101 -23.05 3.87 22.01
CA LYS A 101 -24.35 3.68 22.66
C LYS A 101 -25.05 4.98 23.06
N ASP A 102 -24.90 6.04 22.27
CA ASP A 102 -25.54 7.33 22.52
C ASP A 102 -26.93 7.44 21.87
N GLY A 103 -27.32 6.46 21.04
CA GLY A 103 -28.59 6.40 20.35
C GLY A 103 -28.66 7.21 19.06
N ILE A 104 -27.53 7.75 18.59
CA ILE A 104 -27.36 8.41 17.30
C ILE A 104 -26.56 7.45 16.43
N PHE A 105 -27.04 7.13 15.22
CA PHE A 105 -26.32 6.24 14.31
C PHE A 105 -25.52 7.02 13.27
N GLY A 106 -24.40 6.43 12.84
CA GLY A 106 -23.47 7.06 11.88
C GLY A 106 -22.88 8.36 12.39
N GLY A 107 -22.90 8.56 13.71
CA GLY A 107 -22.37 9.70 14.41
C GLY A 107 -20.90 9.51 14.79
N PRO A 108 -20.39 10.39 15.66
CA PRO A 108 -19.04 10.28 16.19
C PRO A 108 -18.79 8.92 16.87
N LYS A 109 -17.66 8.26 16.54
CA LYS A 109 -17.27 6.94 17.07
C LYS A 109 -18.18 5.79 16.68
N ASP A 110 -18.96 5.93 15.60
CA ASP A 110 -19.77 4.84 15.05
C ASP A 110 -19.17 4.25 13.79
N LEU A 111 -19.69 3.08 13.41
CA LEU A 111 -19.35 2.37 12.19
C LEU A 111 -20.61 2.21 11.32
N CYS A 112 -20.50 2.51 10.03
CA CYS A 112 -21.51 2.22 9.03
C CYS A 112 -20.90 1.47 7.86
N ILE A 113 -21.66 0.54 7.29
CA ILE A 113 -21.30 -0.22 6.09
C ILE A 113 -22.48 -0.15 5.12
N ASP A 114 -22.20 0.03 3.84
CA ASP A 114 -23.20 0.09 2.78
C ASP A 114 -22.72 -0.79 1.63
N TRP A 115 -23.57 -1.69 1.18
CA TRP A 115 -23.31 -2.57 0.04
C TRP A 115 -24.13 -2.09 -1.15
N VAL A 116 -23.51 -2.05 -2.32
CA VAL A 116 -24.15 -1.51 -3.52
C VAL A 116 -23.89 -2.41 -4.72
N ASP A 117 -24.93 -3.07 -5.20
CA ASP A 117 -25.00 -3.79 -6.46
C ASP A 117 -25.39 -2.79 -7.55
N THR A 118 -24.46 -2.58 -8.48
CA THR A 118 -24.60 -1.55 -9.52
C THR A 118 -25.19 -2.11 -10.81
N ASP A 119 -25.27 -3.43 -10.98
CA ASP A 119 -25.76 -4.10 -12.18
C ASP A 119 -26.93 -5.09 -11.98
N GLU A 120 -27.43 -5.23 -10.76
CA GLU A 120 -28.58 -6.06 -10.34
C GLU A 120 -28.33 -7.57 -10.55
N ASP A 121 -27.10 -8.04 -10.34
CA ASP A 121 -26.76 -9.48 -10.37
C ASP A 121 -26.92 -10.19 -9.01
N GLY A 122 -27.20 -9.44 -7.94
CA GLY A 122 -27.37 -9.92 -6.57
C GLY A 122 -26.05 -10.06 -5.80
N ILE A 123 -24.99 -9.40 -6.28
CA ILE A 123 -23.69 -9.30 -5.63
C ILE A 123 -23.29 -7.82 -5.62
N ALA A 124 -22.88 -7.30 -4.47
CA ALA A 124 -22.41 -5.91 -4.40
C ALA A 124 -21.15 -5.72 -5.25
N ASP A 125 -21.13 -4.69 -6.10
CA ASP A 125 -19.92 -4.24 -6.82
C ASP A 125 -19.13 -3.19 -6.00
N MET A 126 -19.72 -2.66 -4.93
CA MET A 126 -19.12 -1.62 -4.11
C MET A 126 -19.47 -1.80 -2.63
N GLN A 127 -18.51 -1.48 -1.77
CA GLN A 127 -18.73 -1.40 -0.32
C GLN A 127 -18.19 -0.07 0.22
N LEU A 128 -19.04 0.67 0.93
CA LEU A 128 -18.63 1.85 1.68
C LEU A 128 -18.47 1.47 3.15
N VAL A 129 -17.35 1.85 3.76
CA VAL A 129 -17.10 1.69 5.20
C VAL A 129 -16.81 3.06 5.80
N ILE A 130 -17.72 3.51 6.66
CA ILE A 130 -17.64 4.81 7.34
C ILE A 130 -17.40 4.57 8.83
N TYR A 131 -16.13 4.63 9.23
CA TYR A 131 -15.73 4.59 10.63
C TYR A 131 -15.40 6.00 11.10
N ASN A 132 -16.31 6.61 11.86
CA ASN A 132 -16.18 8.00 12.27
C ASN A 132 -15.33 8.15 13.53
N GLY A 133 -14.43 9.13 13.53
CA GLY A 133 -13.67 9.55 14.71
C GLY A 133 -14.51 10.30 15.76
N SER A 134 -13.84 10.82 16.78
CA SER A 134 -14.48 11.61 17.84
C SER A 134 -15.00 12.95 17.33
N ALA A 135 -16.10 13.46 17.87
CA ALA A 135 -16.59 14.81 17.58
C ALA A 135 -15.59 15.90 18.01
N ASP A 136 -14.76 15.58 19.00
CA ASP A 136 -13.70 16.45 19.53
C ASP A 136 -12.47 16.50 18.61
N ALA A 137 -12.32 15.53 17.68
CA ALA A 137 -11.29 15.55 16.67
C ALA A 137 -11.61 16.69 15.71
N ARG A 138 -10.90 17.82 15.87
CA ARG A 138 -11.14 19.05 15.11
C ARG A 138 -9.83 19.64 14.66
N CYS A 139 -9.84 20.19 13.45
CA CYS A 139 -8.66 20.68 12.75
C CYS A 139 -7.60 19.57 12.54
N GLY A 140 -6.92 19.54 11.40
CA GLY A 140 -6.04 18.42 11.05
C GLY A 140 -6.79 17.17 10.58
N TYR A 141 -6.01 16.16 10.15
CA TYR A 141 -6.53 14.83 9.78
C TYR A 141 -7.10 14.09 11.00
N ASP A 142 -8.04 13.19 10.75
CA ASP A 142 -8.63 12.30 11.76
C ASP A 142 -8.05 10.90 11.59
N TRP A 143 -6.92 10.63 12.23
CA TRP A 143 -6.26 9.33 12.09
C TRP A 143 -7.00 8.19 12.80
N ASP A 144 -8.00 8.53 13.63
CA ASP A 144 -8.88 7.56 14.30
C ASP A 144 -10.15 7.26 13.47
N SER A 145 -10.22 7.74 12.22
CA SER A 145 -11.35 7.60 11.32
C SER A 145 -10.91 7.04 9.97
N ASP A 146 -11.81 6.30 9.34
CA ASP A 146 -11.66 5.81 7.97
C ASP A 146 -12.96 6.00 7.19
N PHE A 147 -12.85 6.66 6.04
CA PHE A 147 -13.88 6.68 5.00
C PHE A 147 -13.32 5.94 3.79
N ILE A 148 -13.72 4.68 3.67
CA ILE A 148 -13.25 3.74 2.66
C ILE A 148 -14.40 3.45 1.68
N ILE A 149 -14.07 3.37 0.39
CA ILE A 149 -14.95 2.83 -0.65
C ILE A 149 -14.12 1.84 -1.45
N VAL A 150 -14.53 0.57 -1.47
CA VAL A 150 -13.96 -0.46 -2.34
C VAL A 150 -14.89 -0.66 -3.52
N ILE A 151 -14.34 -0.72 -4.73
CA ILE A 151 -15.04 -1.01 -5.97
C ILE A 151 -14.42 -2.30 -6.52
N ASP A 152 -15.19 -3.36 -6.48
CA ASP A 152 -14.82 -4.72 -6.89
C ASP A 152 -14.95 -4.84 -8.41
N ILE A 153 -13.85 -4.58 -9.12
CA ILE A 153 -13.84 -4.55 -10.59
C ILE A 153 -13.80 -5.97 -11.17
N GLU A 154 -13.16 -6.91 -10.47
CA GLU A 154 -13.04 -8.30 -10.90
C GLU A 154 -14.24 -9.19 -10.59
N LYS A 155 -15.14 -8.74 -9.70
CA LYS A 155 -16.36 -9.44 -9.25
C LYS A 155 -16.03 -10.76 -8.53
N ASP A 156 -15.09 -10.72 -7.61
CA ASP A 156 -14.72 -11.88 -6.77
C ASP A 156 -15.42 -11.90 -5.40
N ASP A 157 -16.14 -10.82 -5.08
CA ASP A 157 -16.88 -10.57 -3.85
C ASP A 157 -16.01 -10.30 -2.61
N ILE A 158 -14.73 -9.95 -2.78
CA ILE A 158 -13.84 -9.51 -1.70
C ILE A 158 -13.86 -7.98 -1.63
N LYS A 159 -14.03 -7.40 -0.44
CA LYS A 159 -14.06 -5.95 -0.20
C LYS A 159 -13.26 -5.58 1.07
N SER A 160 -13.83 -4.79 1.99
CA SER A 160 -13.15 -4.40 3.21
C SER A 160 -13.20 -5.46 4.31
N PHE A 161 -12.04 -5.64 4.96
CA PHE A 161 -11.94 -6.49 6.15
C PHE A 161 -12.32 -5.71 7.41
N ILE A 162 -13.37 -6.20 8.07
CA ILE A 162 -13.82 -5.72 9.38
C ILE A 162 -13.68 -6.87 10.37
N ASP A 163 -12.96 -6.63 11.47
CA ASP A 163 -13.01 -7.56 12.59
C ASP A 163 -14.38 -7.44 13.25
N TRP A 164 -15.28 -8.37 12.96
CA TRP A 164 -16.66 -8.33 13.43
C TRP A 164 -16.84 -8.61 14.94
N ASN A 165 -15.79 -9.07 15.63
CA ASN A 165 -15.80 -9.18 17.09
C ASN A 165 -15.38 -7.86 17.77
N GLN A 166 -14.56 -7.06 17.10
CA GLN A 166 -14.12 -5.73 17.56
C GLN A 166 -14.97 -4.60 16.98
N LEU A 167 -15.70 -4.87 15.89
CA LEU A 167 -16.45 -3.91 15.08
C LEU A 167 -15.55 -2.76 14.60
N LEU A 168 -14.39 -3.13 14.03
CA LEU A 168 -13.33 -2.22 13.62
C LEU A 168 -12.80 -2.62 12.23
N PRO A 169 -12.68 -1.69 11.26
CA PRO A 169 -11.96 -1.96 10.02
C PRO A 169 -10.47 -2.16 10.30
N LEU A 170 -9.91 -3.27 9.80
CA LEU A 170 -8.50 -3.63 10.00
C LEU A 170 -7.84 -3.88 8.64
N CYS A 171 -7.63 -2.80 7.87
CA CYS A 171 -7.14 -2.85 6.48
C CYS A 171 -5.69 -3.36 6.31
N TRP A 172 -5.02 -3.73 7.41
CA TRP A 172 -3.65 -4.26 7.44
C TRP A 172 -3.60 -5.69 7.97
N GLU A 173 -4.73 -6.26 8.37
CA GLU A 173 -4.79 -7.65 8.80
C GLU A 173 -4.55 -8.57 7.61
N HIS A 174 -3.76 -9.62 7.82
CA HIS A 174 -3.26 -10.48 6.76
C HIS A 174 -2.92 -11.87 7.32
N SER A 175 -2.75 -12.83 6.42
CA SER A 175 -2.08 -14.09 6.71
C SER A 175 -0.65 -14.08 6.14
N GLY A 176 0.26 -14.81 6.76
CA GLY A 176 1.66 -14.80 6.30
C GLY A 176 2.31 -13.43 6.46
N HIS A 177 3.05 -12.97 5.44
CA HIS A 177 3.72 -11.67 5.44
C HIS A 177 2.89 -10.56 4.80
N SER A 178 2.11 -10.89 3.77
CA SER A 178 1.48 -9.89 2.89
C SER A 178 0.17 -10.36 2.23
N ASN A 179 -0.42 -11.48 2.65
CA ASN A 179 -1.74 -11.91 2.15
C ASN A 179 -2.86 -11.17 2.89
N PHE A 180 -3.12 -9.93 2.49
CA PHE A 180 -4.06 -9.02 3.15
C PHE A 180 -5.51 -9.48 2.99
N PHE A 181 -6.30 -9.32 4.05
CA PHE A 181 -7.73 -9.66 4.02
C PHE A 181 -8.58 -8.54 3.40
N GLN A 182 -8.08 -7.31 3.44
CA GLN A 182 -8.63 -6.21 2.68
C GLN A 182 -8.33 -6.45 1.21
N ASP A 183 -9.31 -6.17 0.36
CA ASP A 183 -9.18 -6.36 -1.08
C ASP A 183 -8.14 -5.41 -1.69
N TYR A 184 -6.93 -5.94 -1.91
CA TYR A 184 -5.82 -5.29 -2.62
C TYR A 184 -5.28 -6.18 -3.75
N HIS A 185 -5.74 -7.43 -3.82
CA HIS A 185 -5.30 -8.42 -4.79
C HIS A 185 -6.08 -8.24 -6.10
N GLY A 186 -5.60 -8.84 -7.18
CA GLY A 186 -6.36 -8.89 -8.43
C GLY A 186 -6.59 -7.51 -9.08
N ASN A 187 -7.83 -7.30 -9.55
CA ASN A 187 -8.27 -6.02 -10.09
C ASN A 187 -9.29 -5.36 -9.17
N THR A 188 -8.80 -4.43 -8.34
CA THR A 188 -9.64 -3.68 -7.40
C THR A 188 -9.31 -2.19 -7.39
N LEU A 189 -10.28 -1.38 -6.94
CA LEU A 189 -10.14 0.06 -6.83
C LEU A 189 -10.64 0.54 -5.47
N LEU A 190 -9.77 1.28 -4.78
CA LEU A 190 -9.97 1.81 -3.44
C LEU A 190 -10.02 3.35 -3.47
N LEU A 191 -10.99 3.93 -2.78
CA LEU A 191 -11.00 5.34 -2.38
C LEU A 191 -10.89 5.44 -0.86
N LYS A 192 -10.00 6.26 -0.32
CA LYS A 192 -9.77 6.33 1.13
C LYS A 192 -9.38 7.69 1.69
N MET A 193 -9.96 8.05 2.83
CA MET A 193 -9.62 9.25 3.61
C MET A 193 -9.63 8.96 5.11
N HIS A 194 -8.64 9.54 5.80
CA HIS A 194 -8.60 9.63 7.25
C HIS A 194 -9.35 10.86 7.77
N SER A 195 -10.68 10.80 7.70
CA SER A 195 -11.59 11.83 8.21
C SER A 195 -13.03 11.34 8.29
N SER A 196 -13.71 11.72 9.37
CA SER A 196 -15.14 11.46 9.53
C SER A 196 -15.96 12.11 8.42
N SER A 197 -17.01 11.43 7.97
CA SER A 197 -17.94 11.91 6.93
C SER A 197 -18.45 13.34 7.21
N PHE A 198 -18.85 13.61 8.45
CA PHE A 198 -19.36 14.93 8.86
C PHE A 198 -18.31 16.06 8.86
N ARG A 199 -17.02 15.74 8.68
CA ARG A 199 -15.92 16.72 8.63
C ARG A 199 -15.46 17.03 7.20
N VAL A 200 -15.91 16.27 6.19
CA VAL A 200 -15.56 16.51 4.79
C VAL A 200 -16.60 17.37 4.08
N ALA A 201 -16.15 18.25 3.19
CA ALA A 201 -17.02 19.19 2.49
C ALA A 201 -17.96 18.52 1.47
N ASP A 202 -17.45 17.52 0.76
CA ASP A 202 -18.12 16.83 -0.34
C ASP A 202 -17.70 15.36 -0.29
N THR A 203 -18.65 14.47 -0.02
CA THR A 203 -18.42 13.04 0.20
C THR A 203 -18.17 12.27 -1.10
N ARG A 204 -18.38 12.90 -2.27
CA ARG A 204 -18.15 12.28 -3.60
C ARG A 204 -16.68 12.20 -3.99
N PHE A 205 -15.82 12.88 -3.25
CA PHE A 205 -14.38 12.95 -3.44
C PHE A 205 -13.66 12.22 -2.31
N ASN A 206 -12.40 11.85 -2.55
CA ASN A 206 -11.57 11.21 -1.56
C ASN A 206 -10.11 11.71 -1.57
N CYS A 207 -9.27 11.29 -0.61
CA CYS A 207 -7.86 11.66 -0.54
C CYS A 207 -7.02 10.74 -1.42
N GLU A 208 -7.05 9.43 -1.14
CA GLU A 208 -6.65 8.41 -2.12
C GLU A 208 -7.80 8.30 -3.12
N ASN A 209 -7.58 8.82 -4.32
CA ASN A 209 -8.66 9.08 -5.27
C ASN A 209 -8.20 8.91 -6.73
N PRO A 210 -8.00 7.66 -7.18
CA PRO A 210 -8.09 6.41 -6.42
C PRO A 210 -6.71 5.77 -6.12
N PHE A 211 -6.75 4.63 -5.44
CA PHE A 211 -5.71 3.61 -5.49
C PHE A 211 -6.25 2.39 -6.25
N ILE A 212 -5.54 1.97 -7.31
CA ILE A 212 -5.95 0.93 -8.25
C ILE A 212 -4.90 -0.18 -8.28
N PHE A 213 -5.35 -1.42 -8.31
CA PHE A 213 -4.55 -2.64 -8.44
C PHE A 213 -4.94 -3.32 -9.75
N TYR A 214 -3.96 -3.89 -10.44
CA TYR A 214 -4.13 -4.51 -11.75
C TYR A 214 -3.54 -5.91 -11.74
N ASP A 215 -4.37 -6.87 -12.14
CA ASP A 215 -3.98 -8.23 -12.48
C ASP A 215 -3.94 -8.35 -14.01
N HIS A 216 -2.73 -8.39 -14.53
CA HIS A 216 -2.44 -8.41 -15.96
C HIS A 216 -2.42 -9.83 -16.54
N ASP A 217 -2.15 -10.86 -15.73
CA ASP A 217 -2.00 -12.24 -16.21
C ASP A 217 -3.17 -13.19 -15.84
N ASN A 218 -4.12 -12.69 -15.05
CA ASN A 218 -5.38 -13.29 -14.59
C ASN A 218 -5.15 -14.49 -13.65
N ASP A 219 -4.21 -14.38 -12.72
CA ASP A 219 -3.98 -15.36 -11.66
C ASP A 219 -4.52 -14.94 -10.28
N ASN A 220 -5.18 -13.77 -10.22
CA ASN A 220 -5.75 -13.10 -9.07
C ASN A 220 -4.70 -12.48 -8.11
N LEU A 221 -3.49 -12.20 -8.60
CA LEU A 221 -2.45 -11.45 -7.89
C LEU A 221 -2.21 -10.11 -8.59
N THR A 222 -1.60 -9.17 -7.88
CA THR A 222 -1.48 -7.79 -8.37
C THR A 222 -0.09 -7.54 -8.93
N GLU A 223 0.08 -7.49 -10.25
CA GLU A 223 1.39 -7.20 -10.85
C GLU A 223 1.71 -5.70 -10.88
N MET A 224 0.69 -4.84 -10.81
CA MET A 224 0.88 -3.40 -10.95
C MET A 224 -0.12 -2.63 -10.11
N SER A 225 0.31 -1.49 -9.58
CA SER A 225 -0.58 -0.59 -8.87
C SER A 225 -0.39 0.88 -9.26
N VAL A 226 -1.48 1.64 -9.24
CA VAL A 226 -1.50 3.08 -9.52
C VAL A 226 -2.18 3.79 -8.36
N ARG A 227 -1.44 4.62 -7.63
CA ARG A 227 -1.97 5.40 -6.52
C ARG A 227 -1.98 6.88 -6.84
N LEU A 228 -3.15 7.49 -6.77
CA LEU A 228 -3.37 8.91 -7.01
C LEU A 228 -3.90 9.56 -5.74
N MET A 229 -3.28 10.67 -5.34
CA MET A 229 -3.70 11.39 -4.13
C MET A 229 -4.17 12.80 -4.46
N ASP A 230 -5.42 13.13 -4.14
CA ASP A 230 -5.88 14.49 -3.93
C ASP A 230 -5.53 14.92 -2.52
N ILE A 231 -4.42 15.66 -2.38
CA ILE A 231 -4.00 16.20 -1.10
C ILE A 231 -4.97 17.33 -0.72
N PRO A 232 -5.88 17.11 0.26
CA PRO A 232 -6.92 18.07 0.55
C PRO A 232 -6.36 19.28 1.29
N HIS A 233 -7.10 20.39 1.24
CA HIS A 233 -6.92 21.45 2.21
C HIS A 233 -7.51 21.02 3.55
N VAL A 234 -6.68 21.02 4.59
CA VAL A 234 -7.09 20.67 5.95
C VAL A 234 -7.06 21.91 6.85
N ARG A 235 -8.09 22.08 7.67
CA ARG A 235 -8.20 23.22 8.59
C ARG A 235 -7.07 23.16 9.64
N PRO A 236 -6.28 24.23 9.84
CA PRO A 236 -5.14 24.18 10.74
C PRO A 236 -5.55 24.23 12.22
N CYS A 237 -4.86 23.46 13.08
CA CYS A 237 -5.14 23.40 14.53
C CYS A 237 -4.61 24.62 15.31
N ASN A 238 -3.59 25.30 14.79
CA ASN A 238 -2.79 26.25 15.57
C ASN A 238 -3.21 27.72 15.41
N GLY A 239 -4.40 27.98 14.86
CA GLY A 239 -4.87 29.33 14.57
C GLY A 239 -4.18 29.99 13.37
N ASP A 240 -3.44 29.23 12.58
CA ASP A 240 -2.95 29.68 11.28
C ASP A 240 -4.13 30.05 10.37
N THR A 241 -3.90 30.96 9.41
CA THR A 241 -4.96 31.40 8.51
C THR A 241 -5.39 30.23 7.62
N PRO A 242 -6.66 29.76 7.68
CA PRO A 242 -7.12 28.68 6.84
C PRO A 242 -7.06 29.06 5.35
N HIS A 243 -6.94 28.05 4.50
CA HIS A 243 -7.05 28.23 3.05
C HIS A 243 -8.39 28.90 2.69
N GLU A 244 -8.43 29.70 1.62
CA GLU A 244 -9.61 30.52 1.30
C GLU A 244 -10.86 29.70 0.96
N THR A 245 -10.69 28.44 0.57
CA THR A 245 -11.77 27.48 0.32
C THR A 245 -12.67 27.32 1.54
N PHE A 246 -12.11 27.40 2.75
CA PHE A 246 -12.88 27.29 3.99
C PHE A 246 -13.89 28.41 4.22
N LYS A 247 -13.78 29.56 3.52
CA LYS A 247 -14.76 30.65 3.61
C LYS A 247 -16.13 30.30 3.01
N LYS A 248 -16.21 29.21 2.24
CA LYS A 248 -17.40 28.77 1.52
C LYS A 248 -18.11 27.59 2.18
N VAL A 249 -17.56 27.04 3.26
CA VAL A 249 -18.10 25.88 3.98
C VAL A 249 -18.37 26.24 5.43
N SER A 250 -19.16 25.40 6.12
CA SER A 250 -19.41 25.54 7.55
C SER A 250 -18.11 25.46 8.36
N ASP A 251 -18.10 26.08 9.54
CA ASP A 251 -17.01 25.96 10.49
C ASP A 251 -16.87 24.53 11.06
N GLU A 252 -17.84 23.65 10.81
CA GLU A 252 -17.80 22.22 11.17
C GLU A 252 -16.97 21.38 10.18
N ILE A 253 -16.75 21.89 8.96
CA ILE A 253 -15.97 21.21 7.92
C ILE A 253 -14.49 21.50 8.12
N ASP A 254 -13.69 20.44 8.19
CA ASP A 254 -12.24 20.51 8.38
C ASP A 254 -11.45 20.07 7.14
N VAL A 255 -12.09 19.42 6.17
CA VAL A 255 -11.45 18.90 4.96
C VAL A 255 -12.17 19.40 3.72
N VAL A 256 -11.43 20.03 2.80
CA VAL A 256 -11.91 20.42 1.47
C VAL A 256 -10.93 19.87 0.43
N TYR A 257 -11.39 18.90 -0.35
CA TYR A 257 -10.62 18.32 -1.46
C TYR A 257 -10.25 19.39 -2.50
N SER A 258 -9.09 19.21 -3.15
CA SER A 258 -8.59 20.18 -4.12
C SER A 258 -9.22 19.99 -5.51
N GLY A 259 -9.77 18.81 -5.80
CA GLY A 259 -10.22 18.40 -7.14
C GLY A 259 -9.06 18.13 -8.10
N ARG A 260 -7.86 17.94 -7.56
CA ARG A 260 -6.62 17.76 -8.31
C ARG A 260 -5.77 16.64 -7.72
N ILE A 261 -4.98 15.98 -8.56
CA ILE A 261 -3.99 14.98 -8.14
C ILE A 261 -2.59 15.58 -8.19
N PRO A 262 -2.08 16.20 -7.11
CA PRO A 262 -0.70 16.70 -7.03
C PRO A 262 0.35 15.60 -6.78
N TRP A 263 -0.06 14.38 -6.40
CA TRP A 263 0.83 13.28 -6.06
C TRP A 263 0.35 12.00 -6.76
N ALA A 264 1.24 11.30 -7.43
CA ALA A 264 0.96 10.03 -8.10
C ALA A 264 2.11 9.04 -7.92
N SER A 265 1.83 7.75 -7.84
CA SER A 265 2.83 6.69 -7.95
C SER A 265 2.35 5.53 -8.80
N ILE A 266 3.30 4.82 -9.38
CA ILE A 266 3.08 3.61 -10.16
C ILE A 266 4.11 2.57 -9.70
N SER A 267 3.65 1.39 -9.30
CA SER A 267 4.47 0.30 -8.78
C SER A 267 4.30 -0.94 -9.66
N TRP A 268 5.36 -1.73 -9.80
CA TRP A 268 5.37 -2.93 -10.64
C TRP A 268 6.11 -4.08 -9.95
N ASP A 269 5.52 -5.26 -10.00
CA ASP A 269 6.17 -6.58 -9.87
C ASP A 269 6.70 -6.92 -11.28
N VAL A 270 7.97 -6.61 -11.52
CA VAL A 270 8.58 -6.70 -12.85
C VAL A 270 9.03 -8.12 -13.18
N ASP A 271 9.14 -9.00 -12.20
CA ASP A 271 9.60 -10.37 -12.37
C ASP A 271 8.48 -11.42 -12.31
N ASN A 272 7.28 -10.98 -11.90
CA ASN A 272 5.99 -11.68 -11.92
C ASN A 272 6.01 -12.92 -11.04
N ASP A 273 6.55 -12.79 -9.83
CA ASP A 273 6.72 -13.90 -8.90
C ASP A 273 5.79 -13.84 -7.68
N ASN A 274 4.88 -12.87 -7.65
CA ASN A 274 3.82 -12.82 -6.66
C ASN A 274 3.20 -14.21 -6.45
N GLY A 275 2.99 -14.58 -5.19
CA GLY A 275 2.47 -15.90 -4.86
C GLY A 275 2.35 -16.15 -3.37
N GLN A 276 2.05 -17.40 -2.99
CA GLN A 276 1.87 -17.74 -1.58
C GLN A 276 3.15 -17.48 -0.76
N GLY A 277 3.07 -16.57 0.22
CA GLY A 277 4.20 -16.11 1.02
C GLY A 277 5.03 -14.99 0.40
N ASN A 278 4.63 -14.50 -0.78
CA ASN A 278 5.17 -13.36 -1.51
C ASN A 278 4.02 -12.62 -2.22
N GLU A 279 2.92 -12.36 -1.53
CA GLU A 279 1.68 -11.93 -2.20
C GLU A 279 1.71 -10.46 -2.71
N PHE A 280 2.69 -9.66 -2.29
CA PHE A 280 2.93 -8.30 -2.77
C PHE A 280 4.42 -7.97 -2.85
N ASP A 281 5.03 -8.31 -3.97
CA ASP A 281 6.43 -8.06 -4.24
C ASP A 281 6.58 -7.08 -5.42
N PHE A 282 6.34 -5.79 -5.14
CA PHE A 282 6.65 -4.78 -6.13
C PHE A 282 8.16 -4.57 -6.14
N ASP A 283 8.86 -4.86 -7.23
CA ASP A 283 10.30 -4.59 -7.32
C ASP A 283 10.62 -3.10 -7.46
N MET A 284 9.73 -2.31 -8.05
CA MET A 284 10.04 -0.90 -8.33
C MET A 284 8.84 0.03 -8.32
N THR A 285 9.09 1.30 -8.05
CA THR A 285 8.07 2.36 -8.05
C THR A 285 8.59 3.65 -8.66
N VAL A 286 7.79 4.28 -9.52
CA VAL A 286 7.98 5.66 -10.02
C VAL A 286 6.95 6.58 -9.37
N HIS A 287 7.42 7.71 -8.84
CA HIS A 287 6.60 8.69 -8.14
C HIS A 287 6.70 10.09 -8.74
N PHE A 288 5.57 10.77 -8.88
CA PHE A 288 5.48 12.15 -9.32
C PHE A 288 4.83 13.04 -8.28
N TYR A 289 5.34 14.26 -8.17
CA TYR A 289 4.71 15.32 -7.38
C TYR A 289 4.78 16.67 -8.08
N GLY A 290 3.77 17.51 -7.87
CA GLY A 290 3.78 18.91 -8.28
C GLY A 290 2.38 19.48 -8.38
N LYS A 291 2.16 20.37 -9.36
CA LYS A 291 0.82 20.92 -9.63
C LYS A 291 -0.20 19.85 -10.08
N GLY A 292 0.30 18.78 -10.70
CA GLY A 292 -0.51 17.64 -11.10
C GLY A 292 -1.59 17.95 -12.12
N PHE A 293 -2.69 17.19 -12.08
CA PHE A 293 -3.82 17.34 -13.01
C PHE A 293 -5.16 17.55 -12.30
N ASP A 294 -6.12 18.11 -13.02
CA ASP A 294 -7.51 18.19 -12.57
C ASP A 294 -8.22 16.88 -12.93
N TYR A 295 -9.09 16.39 -12.05
CA TYR A 295 -9.88 15.19 -12.28
C TYR A 295 -11.38 15.41 -12.01
N SER A 296 -11.80 16.65 -11.75
CA SER A 296 -13.20 16.96 -11.39
C SER A 296 -14.22 16.63 -12.50
N ASP A 297 -13.75 16.35 -13.71
CA ASP A 297 -14.53 15.89 -14.85
C ASP A 297 -14.72 14.36 -14.91
N GLN A 298 -14.04 13.59 -14.05
CA GLN A 298 -14.11 12.13 -14.00
C GLN A 298 -15.26 11.67 -13.09
N ILE A 299 -16.50 11.85 -13.57
CA ILE A 299 -17.72 11.60 -12.79
C ILE A 299 -18.27 10.21 -13.13
N HIS A 300 -18.40 9.35 -12.13
CA HIS A 300 -18.95 8.00 -12.23
C HIS A 300 -20.30 7.95 -11.53
N LYS A 301 -21.33 7.51 -12.24
CA LYS A 301 -22.69 7.40 -11.70
C LYS A 301 -22.98 5.96 -11.40
N PHE A 302 -23.50 5.70 -10.21
CA PHE A 302 -23.83 4.36 -9.76
C PHE A 302 -25.33 4.25 -9.57
N LYS A 303 -25.86 3.11 -10.03
CA LYS A 303 -27.19 2.69 -9.64
C LYS A 303 -27.15 2.28 -8.16
N ASN A 304 -28.30 2.39 -7.48
CA ASN A 304 -28.51 1.99 -6.09
C ASN A 304 -27.69 2.72 -5.00
N LEU A 305 -26.57 3.39 -5.30
CA LEU A 305 -25.72 4.12 -4.34
C LEU A 305 -26.47 5.13 -3.43
N ARG A 306 -27.62 5.65 -3.87
CA ARG A 306 -28.42 6.59 -3.08
C ARG A 306 -29.13 5.90 -1.90
N GLY A 307 -29.43 4.63 -2.03
CA GLY A 307 -30.29 3.89 -1.12
C GLY A 307 -31.69 4.50 -0.93
N LEU A 308 -32.35 4.11 0.16
CA LEU A 308 -33.67 4.56 0.57
C LEU A 308 -33.65 5.97 1.22
N PRO A 309 -34.24 7.01 0.59
CA PRO A 309 -34.20 8.38 1.11
C PRO A 309 -34.89 8.58 2.47
N GLU A 310 -35.94 7.82 2.75
CA GLU A 310 -36.72 7.86 3.99
C GLU A 310 -35.86 7.54 5.22
N ALA A 311 -34.80 6.74 5.04
CA ALA A 311 -33.92 6.29 6.10
C ALA A 311 -32.84 7.31 6.50
N ASP A 312 -32.60 8.36 5.70
CA ASP A 312 -31.65 9.45 5.99
C ASP A 312 -31.84 10.05 7.40
N ARG A 313 -33.08 10.02 7.92
CA ARG A 313 -33.45 10.54 9.24
C ARG A 313 -32.78 9.82 10.41
N TYR A 314 -32.22 8.64 10.19
CA TYR A 314 -31.55 7.83 11.22
C TYR A 314 -30.06 8.11 11.32
N ILE A 315 -29.48 8.81 10.34
CA ILE A 315 -28.03 8.93 10.19
C ILE A 315 -27.61 10.36 10.53
N TYR A 316 -26.55 10.48 11.32
CA TYR A 316 -26.01 11.78 11.74
C TYR A 316 -25.56 12.64 10.55
N ASP A 317 -24.80 12.07 9.62
CA ASP A 317 -24.44 12.69 8.35
C ASP A 317 -24.96 11.87 7.18
N PRO A 318 -26.17 12.12 6.66
CA PRO A 318 -26.71 11.33 5.56
C PRO A 318 -26.07 11.68 4.20
N ARG A 319 -25.17 12.67 4.12
CA ARG A 319 -24.62 13.14 2.83
C ARG A 319 -23.89 12.05 2.05
N TRP A 320 -23.23 11.12 2.74
CA TRP A 320 -22.52 10.02 2.08
C TRP A 320 -23.50 9.00 1.46
N ARG A 321 -24.67 8.74 2.06
CA ARG A 321 -25.75 7.95 1.41
C ARG A 321 -26.52 8.74 0.37
N GLN A 322 -26.53 10.07 0.45
CA GLN A 322 -27.21 10.91 -0.54
C GLN A 322 -26.49 10.95 -1.91
N MET A 323 -25.34 10.29 -2.03
CA MET A 323 -24.58 10.24 -3.26
C MET A 323 -25.30 9.42 -4.33
N SER A 324 -25.11 9.81 -5.59
CA SER A 324 -25.47 8.99 -6.76
C SER A 324 -24.32 8.91 -7.76
N GLU A 325 -23.20 9.51 -7.39
CA GLU A 325 -22.00 9.60 -8.21
C GLU A 325 -20.77 9.79 -7.31
N LEU A 326 -19.64 9.28 -7.78
CA LEU A 326 -18.31 9.51 -7.22
C LEU A 326 -17.43 10.18 -8.28
N ILE A 327 -16.38 10.87 -7.85
CA ILE A 327 -15.52 11.64 -8.76
C ILE A 327 -14.08 11.20 -8.59
N TYR A 328 -13.57 10.40 -9.53
CA TYR A 328 -12.22 9.84 -9.52
C TYR A 328 -11.78 9.39 -10.92
N PRO A 329 -10.48 9.47 -11.27
CA PRO A 329 -9.97 8.85 -12.49
C PRO A 329 -9.95 7.32 -12.38
N ASP A 330 -10.70 6.61 -13.22
CA ASP A 330 -10.83 5.14 -13.17
C ASP A 330 -9.61 4.37 -13.71
N GLU A 331 -9.66 3.04 -13.63
CA GLU A 331 -8.63 2.10 -14.06
C GLU A 331 -8.30 2.20 -15.57
N LYS A 332 -9.21 2.75 -16.37
CA LYS A 332 -9.04 2.91 -17.81
C LYS A 332 -8.26 4.18 -18.16
N VAL A 333 -8.34 5.21 -17.32
CA VAL A 333 -7.79 6.54 -17.63
C VAL A 333 -6.66 7.00 -16.70
N ALA A 334 -6.58 6.48 -15.48
CA ALA A 334 -5.65 6.94 -14.43
C ALA A 334 -4.20 7.00 -14.92
N TYR A 335 -3.68 5.89 -15.46
CA TYR A 335 -2.31 5.80 -15.97
C TYR A 335 -2.02 6.88 -17.03
N ASN A 336 -2.89 6.98 -18.03
CA ASN A 336 -2.76 7.97 -19.11
C ASN A 336 -2.84 9.42 -18.60
N MET A 337 -3.65 9.69 -17.57
CA MET A 337 -3.78 11.03 -16.99
C MET A 337 -2.51 11.48 -16.29
N ILE A 338 -1.77 10.58 -15.64
CA ILE A 338 -0.47 10.87 -15.01
C ILE A 338 0.47 11.52 -16.03
N PHE A 339 0.64 10.91 -17.19
CA PHE A 339 1.61 11.38 -18.19
C PHE A 339 1.07 12.48 -19.11
N ARG A 340 -0.20 12.42 -19.51
CA ARG A 340 -0.75 13.34 -20.53
C ARG A 340 -1.30 14.64 -19.95
N LYS A 341 -1.84 14.59 -18.71
CA LYS A 341 -2.41 15.77 -18.04
C LYS A 341 -1.51 16.29 -16.92
N GLY A 342 -0.65 15.44 -16.36
CA GLY A 342 0.22 15.76 -15.23
C GLY A 342 1.16 16.93 -15.48
N LYS A 343 1.38 17.71 -14.42
CA LYS A 343 2.34 18.82 -14.37
C LYS A 343 3.18 18.63 -13.12
N TRP A 344 4.25 17.86 -13.27
CA TRP A 344 5.09 17.41 -12.17
C TRP A 344 6.32 18.31 -12.07
N ASP A 345 6.67 18.63 -10.82
CA ASP A 345 7.84 19.41 -10.45
C ASP A 345 9.05 18.49 -10.23
N TYR A 346 8.83 17.26 -9.75
CA TYR A 346 9.85 16.22 -9.63
C TYR A 346 9.30 14.82 -9.90
N CYS A 347 10.21 13.91 -10.22
CA CYS A 347 9.97 12.48 -10.41
C CYS A 347 11.03 11.69 -9.64
N TRP A 348 10.62 10.75 -8.79
CA TRP A 348 11.54 9.87 -8.07
C TRP A 348 11.31 8.43 -8.45
N PHE A 349 12.34 7.62 -8.27
CA PHE A 349 12.34 6.19 -8.57
C PHE A 349 12.93 5.44 -7.38
N VAL A 350 12.29 4.34 -7.02
CA VAL A 350 12.83 3.40 -6.04
C VAL A 350 12.79 2.01 -6.64
N PHE A 351 13.85 1.25 -6.42
CA PHE A 351 13.99 -0.14 -6.79
C PHE A 351 14.37 -0.93 -5.53
N ASP A 352 13.63 -1.99 -5.24
CA ASP A 352 13.97 -2.97 -4.21
C ASP A 352 15.13 -3.84 -4.73
N GLU A 353 16.31 -3.66 -4.15
CA GLU A 353 17.53 -4.34 -4.63
C GLU A 353 17.79 -5.67 -3.91
N ASP A 354 16.97 -6.02 -2.92
CA ASP A 354 17.11 -7.21 -2.09
C ASP A 354 15.86 -8.10 -1.99
N ASP A 355 14.80 -7.78 -2.74
CA ASP A 355 13.67 -8.68 -3.04
C ASP A 355 12.87 -9.03 -1.79
N ASP A 356 12.62 -8.02 -0.96
CA ASP A 356 11.96 -8.23 0.33
C ASP A 356 10.66 -7.44 0.48
N CYS A 357 10.31 -6.59 -0.49
CA CYS A 357 9.09 -5.80 -0.46
C CYS A 357 7.87 -6.71 -0.30
N ASN A 358 7.02 -6.37 0.68
CA ASN A 358 5.84 -7.15 1.03
C ASN A 358 4.65 -6.23 1.29
N ARG A 359 4.56 -5.17 0.49
CA ARG A 359 3.70 -4.04 0.75
C ARG A 359 2.82 -3.69 -0.44
N TRP A 360 1.52 -3.81 -0.21
CA TRP A 360 0.47 -3.47 -1.16
C TRP A 360 0.52 -2.02 -1.67
N GLU A 361 1.12 -1.09 -0.93
CA GLU A 361 1.10 0.33 -1.30
C GLU A 361 2.03 0.70 -2.45
N ARG A 362 3.23 0.10 -2.49
CA ARG A 362 4.42 0.45 -3.30
C ARG A 362 5.69 -0.10 -2.64
N VAL A 363 6.80 0.00 -3.37
CA VAL A 363 8.15 0.04 -2.76
C VAL A 363 8.29 1.25 -1.84
N GLU A 364 8.94 1.04 -0.72
CA GLU A 364 9.31 1.99 0.31
C GLU A 364 9.98 3.26 -0.23
N PHE A 365 9.25 4.39 -0.25
CA PHE A 365 9.86 5.62 -0.79
C PHE A 365 11.02 6.15 0.05
N TYR A 366 12.17 6.26 -0.62
CA TYR A 366 13.29 7.08 -0.20
C TYR A 366 13.08 8.55 -0.54
N TYR A 367 13.65 9.41 0.30
CA TYR A 367 13.67 10.84 0.13
C TYR A 367 15.07 11.34 -0.26
N PRO A 368 15.18 12.45 -1.02
CA PRO A 368 16.46 13.06 -1.39
C PRO A 368 17.10 13.82 -0.20
N TYR A 369 17.23 13.16 0.95
CA TYR A 369 17.81 13.69 2.17
C TYR A 369 19.24 13.17 2.40
N ASP A 370 19.68 13.16 3.66
CA ASP A 370 21.04 12.79 4.01
C ASP A 370 21.29 11.30 3.72
N LEU A 371 22.35 11.03 2.96
CA LEU A 371 22.72 9.68 2.55
C LEU A 371 23.00 8.73 3.72
N PHE A 372 23.52 9.23 4.83
CA PHE A 372 24.07 8.40 5.92
C PHE A 372 23.27 8.46 7.22
N LYS A 373 22.32 9.39 7.35
CA LYS A 373 21.38 9.37 8.48
C LYS A 373 20.39 8.24 8.29
N VAL A 374 20.06 7.56 9.38
CA VAL A 374 19.11 6.45 9.39
C VAL A 374 18.06 6.71 10.46
N GLY A 375 16.84 6.28 10.17
CA GLY A 375 15.74 6.25 11.10
C GLY A 375 14.55 7.05 10.61
N ALA A 376 13.37 6.54 10.96
CA ALA A 376 12.11 7.23 10.78
C ALA A 376 12.17 8.68 11.32
N ALA A 377 11.80 9.64 10.46
CA ALA A 377 11.84 11.08 10.74
C ALA A 377 13.20 11.65 11.19
N GLN A 378 14.33 10.99 10.88
CA GLN A 378 15.68 11.48 11.19
C GLN A 378 16.32 12.28 10.05
N GLY A 379 15.62 12.44 8.91
CA GLY A 379 16.12 13.18 7.76
C GLY A 379 17.20 12.44 6.96
N GLY A 380 17.14 11.10 6.96
CA GLY A 380 17.86 10.23 6.02
C GLY A 380 17.03 9.88 4.78
N LEU A 381 17.58 9.09 3.86
CA LEU A 381 16.82 8.57 2.71
C LEU A 381 15.53 7.87 3.17
N ASP A 382 15.67 7.02 4.17
CA ASP A 382 14.63 6.27 4.86
C ASP A 382 13.81 7.11 5.85
N SER A 383 13.72 8.43 5.69
CA SER A 383 12.99 9.24 6.68
C SER A 383 11.48 8.92 6.72
N HIS A 384 10.95 8.24 5.71
CA HIS A 384 9.60 7.69 5.74
C HIS A 384 9.52 6.58 6.81
N LYS A 385 8.51 6.60 7.68
CA LYS A 385 8.42 5.65 8.80
C LYS A 385 8.40 4.18 8.36
N GLN A 386 7.75 3.94 7.23
CA GLN A 386 7.63 2.62 6.62
C GLN A 386 8.81 2.26 5.72
N ALA A 387 9.72 3.19 5.42
CA ALA A 387 10.85 2.87 4.54
C ALA A 387 11.89 2.01 5.24
N ASP A 388 12.48 1.12 4.46
CA ASP A 388 13.64 0.34 4.82
C ASP A 388 14.86 1.21 5.07
N ALA A 389 15.66 0.82 6.05
CA ALA A 389 16.85 1.62 6.40
C ALA A 389 17.97 1.49 5.36
N ALA A 390 18.03 0.33 4.73
CA ALA A 390 18.91 -0.11 3.64
C ALA A 390 18.22 -1.26 2.91
N GLY A 391 18.64 -1.57 1.69
CA GLY A 391 17.96 -2.50 0.79
C GLY A 391 17.69 -1.79 -0.53
N ASP A 392 16.70 -0.89 -0.50
CA ASP A 392 16.31 -0.08 -1.66
C ASP A 392 17.40 0.83 -2.25
N ARG A 393 17.26 1.06 -3.56
CA ARG A 393 17.93 2.15 -4.29
C ARG A 393 16.93 3.25 -4.62
N GLY A 394 17.22 4.49 -4.19
CA GLY A 394 16.44 5.68 -4.50
C GLY A 394 17.14 6.62 -5.48
N GLU A 395 16.40 7.15 -6.44
CA GLU A 395 16.90 8.06 -7.50
C GLU A 395 15.98 9.25 -7.69
N PHE A 396 16.59 10.41 -7.90
CA PHE A 396 15.88 11.68 -7.75
C PHE A 396 16.10 12.57 -8.97
N ASP A 397 15.05 12.72 -9.79
CA ASP A 397 14.91 13.75 -10.82
C ASP A 397 14.13 14.92 -10.21
N GLN A 398 14.86 15.90 -9.68
CA GLN A 398 14.32 16.98 -8.87
C GLN A 398 13.68 18.10 -9.69
N ASP A 399 13.83 18.07 -11.02
CA ASP A 399 13.22 19.02 -11.95
C ASP A 399 12.27 18.39 -12.98
N ASN A 400 12.07 17.07 -12.88
CA ASN A 400 11.24 16.26 -13.77
C ASN A 400 11.67 16.35 -15.25
N SER A 401 12.96 16.57 -15.53
CA SER A 401 13.53 16.61 -16.88
C SER A 401 13.40 15.26 -17.60
N GLY A 402 13.47 14.18 -16.81
CA GLY A 402 13.32 12.80 -17.19
C GLY A 402 11.91 12.41 -17.60
N LYS A 403 10.91 12.99 -16.94
CA LYS A 403 9.48 12.67 -17.12
C LYS A 403 9.14 11.20 -16.84
N GLY A 404 9.82 10.59 -15.87
CA GLY A 404 9.63 9.21 -15.46
C GLY A 404 10.11 8.15 -16.46
N ARG A 405 10.91 8.55 -17.46
CA ARG A 405 11.51 7.60 -18.41
C ARG A 405 12.65 6.85 -17.73
N LEU A 406 12.85 5.60 -18.14
CA LEU A 406 13.88 4.72 -17.58
C LEU A 406 14.97 4.46 -18.62
N TYR A 407 16.15 4.02 -18.18
CA TYR A 407 17.20 3.53 -19.07
C TYR A 407 17.98 2.39 -18.43
N LEU A 408 18.57 1.54 -19.27
CA LEU A 408 19.54 0.55 -18.82
C LEU A 408 20.93 1.19 -18.78
N SER A 409 21.50 1.29 -17.58
CA SER A 409 22.77 1.99 -17.41
C SER A 409 23.96 1.14 -17.85
N PRO A 410 24.91 1.71 -18.62
CA PRO A 410 26.15 1.01 -18.91
C PRO A 410 26.99 0.78 -17.64
N ILE A 411 26.89 1.68 -16.63
CA ILE A 411 27.78 1.73 -15.45
C ILE A 411 27.75 0.43 -14.64
N ASP A 412 26.56 -0.13 -14.44
CA ASP A 412 26.30 -1.30 -13.59
C ASP A 412 25.38 -2.33 -14.27
N GLY A 413 24.64 -1.93 -15.31
CA GLY A 413 23.68 -2.78 -16.02
C GLY A 413 22.26 -2.75 -15.45
N LYS A 414 21.99 -1.89 -14.45
CA LYS A 414 20.69 -1.78 -13.78
C LYS A 414 19.73 -0.87 -14.56
N ILE A 415 18.45 -0.91 -14.18
CA ILE A 415 17.44 0.06 -14.60
C ILE A 415 17.59 1.32 -13.74
N HIS A 416 17.71 2.47 -14.38
CA HIS A 416 17.89 3.79 -13.75
C HIS A 416 16.87 4.80 -14.28
N LEU A 417 16.55 5.81 -13.48
CA LEU A 417 15.69 6.93 -13.82
C LEU A 417 16.45 7.92 -14.70
N PHE A 418 16.00 8.07 -15.95
CA PHE A 418 16.55 9.06 -16.86
C PHE A 418 16.21 10.46 -16.34
N GLY A 419 17.16 11.40 -16.37
CA GLY A 419 16.99 12.77 -15.87
C GLY A 419 17.27 12.94 -14.37
N ALA A 420 17.52 11.86 -13.62
CA ALA A 420 17.91 11.96 -12.22
C ALA A 420 19.27 12.66 -12.08
N GLU A 421 19.38 13.66 -11.20
CA GLU A 421 20.66 14.33 -10.95
C GLU A 421 21.57 13.46 -10.06
N TRP A 422 20.98 12.67 -9.17
CA TRP A 422 21.70 11.73 -8.32
C TRP A 422 20.80 10.59 -7.83
N GLY A 423 21.45 9.52 -7.39
CA GLY A 423 20.79 8.38 -6.76
C GLY A 423 21.70 7.75 -5.71
N ALA A 424 21.12 6.87 -4.89
CA ALA A 424 21.83 6.18 -3.84
C ALA A 424 21.24 4.81 -3.55
N TRP A 425 22.11 3.85 -3.29
CA TRP A 425 21.77 2.51 -2.82
C TRP A 425 22.51 2.24 -1.52
N ARG A 426 21.75 2.02 -0.44
CA ARG A 426 22.28 1.53 0.82
C ARG A 426 22.19 0.01 0.77
N ILE A 427 23.33 -0.65 0.65
CA ILE A 427 23.37 -2.07 0.34
C ILE A 427 22.92 -2.88 1.55
N ASP A 428 21.87 -3.67 1.37
CA ASP A 428 21.54 -4.82 2.20
C ASP A 428 21.42 -6.09 1.37
N GLN A 429 22.56 -6.68 1.02
CA GLN A 429 22.60 -7.87 0.17
C GLN A 429 21.79 -9.08 0.71
N ASN A 430 21.36 -9.08 1.97
CA ASN A 430 20.71 -10.24 2.59
C ASN A 430 19.37 -9.89 3.26
N ALA A 431 18.69 -8.80 2.87
CA ALA A 431 17.35 -8.46 3.35
C ALA A 431 17.23 -8.50 4.89
N LYS A 432 18.16 -7.84 5.60
CA LYS A 432 18.20 -7.78 7.07
C LYS A 432 17.50 -6.55 7.64
N CYS A 433 17.34 -5.52 6.83
CA CYS A 433 16.78 -4.23 7.19
C CYS A 433 15.29 -4.11 6.91
N PHE A 434 14.71 -5.14 6.27
CA PHE A 434 13.29 -5.35 6.01
C PHE A 434 12.40 -4.77 7.10
N GLN A 435 11.54 -3.80 6.77
CA GLN A 435 10.53 -3.28 7.67
C GLN A 435 9.14 -3.86 7.43
N GLY A 436 8.94 -4.61 6.32
CA GLY A 436 7.64 -5.12 5.89
C GLY A 436 6.60 -4.03 5.80
N TYR A 437 5.38 -4.33 6.26
CA TYR A 437 4.33 -3.31 6.37
C TYR A 437 4.55 -2.28 7.51
N GLY A 438 5.76 -2.27 8.12
CA GLY A 438 6.31 -1.16 8.88
C GLY A 438 6.05 -1.16 10.39
N GLY A 439 5.35 -2.16 10.95
CA GLY A 439 5.05 -2.21 12.40
C GLY A 439 4.27 -1.00 12.94
N LEU A 440 3.72 -0.18 12.04
CA LEU A 440 2.99 1.05 12.37
C LEU A 440 1.52 0.79 12.74
N TYR A 441 1.01 -0.39 12.42
CA TYR A 441 -0.43 -0.71 12.48
C TYR A 441 -0.86 -1.85 13.42
N PRO A 442 -0.04 -2.49 14.29
CA PRO A 442 -0.60 -3.35 15.32
C PRO A 442 -1.50 -2.54 16.28
N PRO A 443 -2.76 -2.94 16.50
CA PRO A 443 -3.64 -2.26 17.44
C PRO A 443 -3.03 -2.23 18.85
N GLY A 444 -2.72 -1.03 19.36
CA GLY A 444 -2.28 -0.84 20.75
C GLY A 444 -0.77 -0.88 21.00
N GLU A 445 0.05 -1.06 19.96
CA GLU A 445 1.51 -0.88 20.07
C GLU A 445 1.92 0.54 19.65
N LYS A 446 3.07 1.02 20.14
CA LYS A 446 3.61 2.29 19.67
C LYS A 446 4.13 2.10 18.25
N GLU A 447 3.70 2.95 17.33
CA GLU A 447 4.30 3.08 16.00
C GLU A 447 5.83 3.04 16.08
N GLN A 448 6.41 1.93 15.62
CA GLN A 448 7.85 1.75 15.58
C GLN A 448 8.20 0.80 14.43
N ARG A 449 9.39 1.01 13.89
CA ARG A 449 10.02 0.06 12.98
C ARG A 449 10.17 -1.31 13.66
N LEU A 450 9.86 -2.36 12.91
CA LEU A 450 9.93 -3.75 13.38
C LEU A 450 11.39 -4.18 13.58
N HIS A 451 12.25 -3.82 12.63
CA HIS A 451 13.65 -4.21 12.63
C HIS A 451 14.53 -3.05 13.09
N LYS A 452 15.61 -3.39 13.81
CA LYS A 452 16.56 -2.39 14.32
C LYS A 452 17.32 -1.79 13.14
N ASP A 453 17.35 -0.46 13.09
CA ASP A 453 18.18 0.29 12.15
C ASP A 453 19.66 -0.19 12.17
N PRO A 454 20.30 -0.36 11.00
CA PRO A 454 21.71 -0.76 10.90
C PRO A 454 22.63 0.31 11.49
N GLU A 455 23.71 -0.12 12.15
CA GLU A 455 24.74 0.79 12.69
C GLU A 455 25.69 1.31 11.60
N SER A 456 25.86 0.52 10.54
CA SER A 456 26.68 0.79 9.36
C SER A 456 26.17 -0.03 8.18
N PHE A 457 26.32 0.49 6.97
CA PHE A 457 25.93 -0.14 5.72
C PHE A 457 26.88 0.32 4.62
N ALA A 458 27.13 -0.54 3.63
CA ALA A 458 27.83 -0.11 2.43
C ALA A 458 26.90 0.77 1.60
N THR A 459 27.46 1.73 0.89
CA THR A 459 26.69 2.73 0.14
C THR A 459 27.28 2.90 -1.25
N VAL A 460 26.41 2.87 -2.26
CA VAL A 460 26.71 3.31 -3.62
C VAL A 460 26.00 4.62 -3.87
N LYS A 461 26.70 5.58 -4.47
CA LYS A 461 26.11 6.84 -4.91
C LYS A 461 26.33 7.04 -6.40
N TYR A 462 25.28 7.46 -7.08
CA TYR A 462 25.27 7.78 -8.50
C TYR A 462 25.13 9.29 -8.67
N THR A 463 25.74 9.88 -9.70
CA THR A 463 25.61 11.30 -10.01
C THR A 463 25.73 11.54 -11.51
N ASP A 464 24.83 12.36 -12.04
CA ASP A 464 24.94 12.96 -13.37
C ASP A 464 25.73 14.27 -13.23
N THR A 465 26.97 14.27 -13.68
CA THR A 465 27.88 15.41 -13.51
C THR A 465 27.87 16.39 -14.67
N ASP A 466 27.39 15.96 -15.84
CA ASP A 466 27.32 16.80 -17.05
C ASP A 466 25.89 17.25 -17.42
N ASN A 467 24.89 16.78 -16.67
CA ASN A 467 23.46 17.06 -16.79
C ASN A 467 22.88 16.62 -18.14
N ASN A 468 23.33 15.46 -18.65
CA ASN A 468 22.81 14.88 -19.89
C ASN A 468 21.62 13.91 -19.66
N GLY A 469 21.27 13.65 -18.40
CA GLY A 469 20.19 12.78 -17.95
C GLY A 469 20.62 11.33 -17.66
N PHE A 470 21.90 11.00 -17.77
CA PHE A 470 22.48 9.70 -17.48
C PHE A 470 23.52 9.82 -16.35
N PHE A 471 23.59 8.82 -15.47
CA PHE A 471 24.63 8.80 -14.45
C PHE A 471 25.98 8.45 -15.06
N ASP A 472 26.94 9.36 -14.92
CA ASP A 472 28.32 9.15 -15.39
C ASP A 472 29.32 8.90 -14.25
N LEU A 473 28.93 9.18 -13.01
CA LEU A 473 29.77 9.07 -11.82
C LEU A 473 29.18 8.07 -10.82
N ILE A 474 30.03 7.15 -10.35
CA ILE A 474 29.72 6.21 -9.27
C ILE A 474 30.77 6.29 -8.15
N GLU A 475 30.28 6.32 -6.91
CA GLU A 475 31.08 6.42 -5.69
C GLU A 475 30.71 5.27 -4.74
N TYR A 476 31.71 4.65 -4.10
CA TYR A 476 31.52 3.51 -3.20
C TYR A 476 32.09 3.79 -1.82
N ASP A 477 31.27 3.64 -0.78
CA ASP A 477 31.65 3.48 0.62
C ASP A 477 31.34 2.02 0.98
N LEU A 478 32.32 1.14 0.87
CA LEU A 478 32.08 -0.31 1.07
C LEU A 478 32.26 -0.74 2.52
N ASN A 479 32.95 0.06 3.33
CA ASN A 479 33.22 -0.29 4.71
C ASN A 479 32.18 0.30 5.70
N GLY A 480 31.35 1.26 5.23
CA GLY A 480 30.28 1.89 5.98
C GLY A 480 30.73 2.99 6.96
N ASP A 481 31.93 3.54 6.78
CA ASP A 481 32.49 4.63 7.60
C ASP A 481 32.08 6.03 7.12
N ARG A 482 31.25 6.11 6.07
CA ARG A 482 30.71 7.33 5.46
C ARG A 482 31.73 8.11 4.63
N ILE A 483 32.82 7.45 4.22
CA ILE A 483 33.85 8.01 3.35
C ILE A 483 33.95 7.12 2.10
N PHE A 484 33.65 7.72 0.94
CA PHE A 484 33.83 7.01 -0.33
C PHE A 484 35.30 6.68 -0.58
N GLU A 485 35.64 5.41 -0.69
CA GLU A 485 37.02 4.96 -0.96
C GLU A 485 37.31 4.84 -2.46
N GLU A 486 36.27 4.65 -3.27
CA GLU A 486 36.37 4.57 -4.73
C GLU A 486 35.43 5.56 -5.39
N ARG A 487 35.95 6.24 -6.41
CA ARG A 487 35.23 7.18 -7.27
C ARG A 487 35.58 6.86 -8.72
N VAL A 488 34.57 6.57 -9.55
CA VAL A 488 34.77 6.26 -10.96
C VAL A 488 33.85 7.10 -11.84
N SER A 489 34.46 7.81 -12.80
CA SER A 489 33.73 8.55 -13.84
C SER A 489 33.87 7.83 -15.19
N LEU A 490 32.75 7.57 -15.85
CA LEU A 490 32.69 7.01 -17.20
C LEU A 490 33.38 7.91 -18.21
N LEU A 491 33.22 9.24 -18.07
CA LEU A 491 33.90 10.25 -18.88
C LEU A 491 35.43 10.13 -18.78
N GLU A 492 35.96 9.95 -17.56
CA GLU A 492 37.40 9.74 -17.34
C GLU A 492 37.91 8.41 -17.94
N LEU A 493 37.05 7.38 -18.00
CA LEU A 493 37.33 6.09 -18.62
C LEU A 493 37.09 6.07 -20.15
N ASN A 494 36.61 7.18 -20.74
CA ASN A 494 36.14 7.25 -22.12
C ASN A 494 35.13 6.14 -22.42
N ILE A 495 34.12 6.04 -21.58
CA ILE A 495 32.93 5.19 -21.74
C ILE A 495 31.75 6.14 -22.00
N ASP A 496 30.92 5.77 -22.95
CA ASP A 496 29.65 6.45 -23.22
C ASP A 496 28.66 6.03 -22.13
N ASP A 497 28.13 7.00 -21.41
CA ASP A 497 27.17 6.86 -20.33
C ASP A 497 25.72 6.77 -20.85
N SER A 498 25.49 7.11 -22.13
CA SER A 498 24.15 7.05 -22.71
C SER A 498 23.60 5.62 -22.77
N GLY A 499 22.34 5.49 -22.32
CA GLY A 499 21.56 4.26 -22.36
C GLY A 499 20.39 4.34 -23.34
N MET A 500 19.84 3.18 -23.69
CA MET A 500 18.56 3.13 -24.41
C MET A 500 17.46 3.63 -23.46
N ILE A 501 16.72 4.66 -23.88
CA ILE A 501 15.63 5.25 -23.09
C ILE A 501 14.34 4.47 -23.38
N TYR A 502 13.64 4.12 -22.31
CA TYR A 502 12.33 3.48 -22.31
C TYR A 502 11.29 4.49 -21.81
N ASP A 503 10.28 4.74 -22.65
CA ASP A 503 9.23 5.70 -22.36
C ASP A 503 8.09 5.02 -21.60
N THR A 504 8.15 5.10 -20.27
CA THR A 504 7.14 4.51 -19.38
C THR A 504 5.73 4.97 -19.72
N SER A 505 5.54 6.20 -20.22
CA SER A 505 4.21 6.71 -20.58
C SER A 505 3.49 5.94 -21.69
N GLU A 506 4.24 5.15 -22.48
CA GLU A 506 3.72 4.35 -23.59
C GLU A 506 3.90 2.84 -23.34
N MET A 507 4.44 2.44 -22.18
CA MET A 507 4.66 1.04 -21.81
C MET A 507 3.39 0.43 -21.20
N LYS A 508 3.17 -0.84 -21.52
CA LYS A 508 2.28 -1.72 -20.77
C LYS A 508 3.08 -2.55 -19.76
N TYR A 509 2.38 -3.27 -18.89
CA TYR A 509 3.01 -4.18 -17.95
C TYR A 509 3.99 -5.16 -18.63
N GLU A 510 3.59 -5.75 -19.76
CA GLU A 510 4.44 -6.71 -20.47
C GLU A 510 5.72 -6.07 -21.04
N ASP A 511 5.67 -4.78 -21.35
CA ASP A 511 6.87 -4.04 -21.80
C ASP A 511 7.82 -3.78 -20.61
N VAL A 512 7.29 -3.56 -19.41
CA VAL A 512 8.07 -3.39 -18.17
C VAL A 512 8.75 -4.70 -17.79
N LYS A 513 8.01 -5.81 -17.81
CA LYS A 513 8.57 -7.15 -17.63
C LYS A 513 9.64 -7.48 -18.67
N ALA A 514 9.40 -7.14 -19.93
CA ALA A 514 10.40 -7.32 -20.99
C ALA A 514 11.66 -6.47 -20.78
N LEU A 515 11.53 -5.26 -20.23
CA LEU A 515 12.67 -4.44 -19.83
C LEU A 515 13.48 -5.13 -18.71
N PHE A 516 12.80 -5.68 -17.69
CA PHE A 516 13.48 -6.43 -16.64
C PHE A 516 14.16 -7.70 -17.16
N ASP A 517 13.51 -8.46 -18.04
CA ASP A 517 14.13 -9.59 -18.73
C ASP A 517 15.43 -9.21 -19.46
N ILE A 518 15.45 -8.06 -20.14
CA ILE A 518 16.67 -7.56 -20.81
C ILE A 518 17.75 -7.22 -19.76
N CYS A 519 17.37 -6.52 -18.69
CA CYS A 519 18.25 -6.17 -17.57
C CYS A 519 18.88 -7.43 -16.97
N THR A 520 18.06 -8.37 -16.54
CA THR A 520 18.41 -9.63 -15.88
C THR A 520 19.31 -10.50 -16.74
N ASN A 521 18.97 -10.69 -18.02
CA ASN A 521 19.80 -11.48 -18.94
C ASN A 521 21.15 -10.80 -19.19
N GLY A 522 21.18 -9.48 -19.35
CA GLY A 522 22.42 -8.72 -19.51
C GLY A 522 23.30 -8.78 -18.26
N MET A 523 22.70 -8.66 -17.07
CA MET A 523 23.39 -8.75 -15.79
C MET A 523 24.02 -10.14 -15.59
N TRP A 524 23.27 -11.19 -15.92
CA TRP A 524 23.77 -12.56 -15.86
C TRP A 524 24.90 -12.81 -16.86
N GLU A 525 24.79 -12.31 -18.10
CA GLU A 525 25.86 -12.42 -19.11
C GLU A 525 27.15 -11.74 -18.62
N ARG A 526 27.06 -10.54 -18.04
CA ARG A 526 28.22 -9.84 -17.45
C ARG A 526 28.89 -10.68 -16.37
N GLY A 527 28.11 -11.32 -15.49
CA GLY A 527 28.64 -12.23 -14.46
C GLY A 527 29.34 -13.46 -15.04
N GLN A 528 28.80 -14.07 -16.10
CA GLN A 528 29.42 -15.21 -16.79
C GLN A 528 30.72 -14.82 -17.50
N ASP A 529 30.73 -13.69 -18.21
CA ASP A 529 31.94 -13.20 -18.88
C ASP A 529 33.04 -12.87 -17.85
N ALA A 530 32.68 -12.29 -16.69
CA ALA A 530 33.62 -12.04 -15.60
C ALA A 530 34.24 -13.35 -15.07
N ILE A 531 33.47 -14.43 -14.95
CA ILE A 531 33.97 -15.76 -14.58
C ILE A 531 34.98 -16.29 -15.61
N GLU A 532 34.73 -16.10 -16.91
CA GLU A 532 35.66 -16.51 -17.96
C GLU A 532 36.98 -15.72 -17.87
N VAL A 533 36.89 -14.40 -17.68
CA VAL A 533 38.05 -13.53 -17.49
C VAL A 533 38.85 -13.94 -16.25
N ALA A 534 38.18 -14.22 -15.14
CA ALA A 534 38.81 -14.71 -13.92
C ALA A 534 39.65 -15.98 -14.16
N GLY A 535 39.16 -16.89 -15.02
CA GLY A 535 39.89 -18.08 -15.45
C GLY A 535 41.23 -17.78 -16.12
N GLN A 536 41.30 -16.74 -16.95
CA GLN A 536 42.57 -16.33 -17.61
C GLN A 536 43.64 -15.90 -16.61
N TYR A 537 43.22 -15.36 -15.46
CA TYR A 537 44.10 -14.91 -14.38
C TYR A 537 44.28 -15.94 -13.26
N ASN A 538 43.80 -17.18 -13.45
CA ASN A 538 43.79 -18.25 -12.45
C ASN A 538 43.12 -17.84 -11.12
N LEU A 539 42.16 -16.92 -11.16
CA LEU A 539 41.36 -16.56 -9.99
C LEU A 539 40.34 -17.67 -9.73
N ASN A 540 40.37 -18.25 -8.52
CA ASN A 540 39.47 -19.34 -8.17
C ASN A 540 38.06 -18.83 -7.86
N THR A 541 37.17 -18.92 -8.85
CA THR A 541 35.76 -18.51 -8.68
C THR A 541 34.90 -19.56 -7.97
N SER A 542 35.46 -20.68 -7.46
CA SER A 542 34.68 -21.66 -6.68
C SER A 542 34.16 -21.08 -5.36
N TRP A 543 34.77 -20.01 -4.85
CA TRP A 543 34.29 -19.29 -3.68
C TRP A 543 32.92 -18.65 -3.89
N TYR A 544 32.54 -18.38 -5.14
CA TYR A 544 31.26 -17.77 -5.53
C TYR A 544 30.23 -18.81 -6.01
N SER A 545 30.36 -20.08 -5.61
CA SER A 545 29.51 -21.17 -6.14
C SER A 545 28.03 -21.04 -5.79
N PHE A 546 27.69 -20.30 -4.75
CA PHE A 546 26.30 -19.98 -4.39
C PHE A 546 25.64 -19.13 -5.48
N TRP A 547 26.19 -17.94 -5.75
CA TRP A 547 25.67 -17.02 -6.78
C TRP A 547 25.75 -17.57 -8.22
N LYS A 548 26.49 -18.64 -8.46
CA LYS A 548 26.52 -19.30 -9.79
C LYS A 548 25.26 -20.12 -10.11
N GLN A 549 24.31 -20.20 -9.17
CA GLN A 549 23.14 -21.06 -9.28
C GLN A 549 21.84 -20.27 -9.02
N PRO A 550 21.50 -19.25 -9.84
CA PRO A 550 20.22 -18.58 -9.73
C PRO A 550 19.07 -19.50 -10.18
N HIS A 551 17.95 -19.39 -9.48
CA HIS A 551 16.72 -20.15 -9.62
C HIS A 551 15.56 -19.29 -10.13
N THR A 552 15.48 -18.01 -9.74
CA THR A 552 14.45 -17.05 -10.18
C THR A 552 15.01 -16.01 -11.15
N PRO A 553 14.16 -15.25 -11.86
CA PRO A 553 14.58 -14.06 -12.61
C PRO A 553 15.30 -13.05 -11.72
N PHE A 554 14.74 -12.67 -10.56
CA PHE A 554 15.43 -11.77 -9.64
C PHE A 554 16.80 -12.30 -9.19
N GLU A 555 16.92 -13.59 -8.84
CA GLU A 555 18.22 -14.17 -8.48
C GLU A 555 19.24 -14.06 -9.63
N ARG A 556 18.82 -14.15 -10.91
CA ARG A 556 19.74 -13.90 -12.04
C ARG A 556 20.21 -12.45 -12.09
N TYR A 557 19.33 -11.51 -11.78
CA TYR A 557 19.64 -10.09 -11.67
C TYR A 557 20.64 -9.86 -10.52
N SER A 558 20.26 -10.20 -9.29
CA SER A 558 21.06 -9.97 -8.09
C SER A 558 22.38 -10.75 -8.13
N TYR A 559 22.34 -12.06 -8.40
CA TYR A 559 23.56 -12.87 -8.41
C TYR A 559 24.47 -12.53 -9.58
N GLY A 560 23.92 -12.16 -10.74
CA GLY A 560 24.69 -11.66 -11.87
C GLY A 560 25.48 -10.41 -11.49
N TYR A 561 24.84 -9.45 -10.83
CA TYR A 561 25.47 -8.22 -10.35
C TYR A 561 26.58 -8.53 -9.35
N TRP A 562 26.29 -9.33 -8.31
CA TRP A 562 27.25 -9.64 -7.26
C TRP A 562 28.43 -10.48 -7.75
N LEU A 563 28.20 -11.47 -8.61
CA LEU A 563 29.30 -12.21 -9.24
C LEU A 563 30.23 -11.28 -10.00
N ASN A 564 29.66 -10.39 -10.82
CA ASN A 564 30.42 -9.43 -11.61
C ASN A 564 31.24 -8.51 -10.70
N PHE A 565 30.62 -7.92 -9.68
CA PHE A 565 31.27 -7.01 -8.74
C PHE A 565 32.40 -7.66 -7.94
N TYR A 566 32.17 -8.82 -7.32
CA TYR A 566 33.18 -9.49 -6.50
C TYR A 566 34.38 -9.96 -7.33
N ILE A 567 34.13 -10.53 -8.51
CA ILE A 567 35.19 -10.96 -9.42
C ILE A 567 36.01 -9.75 -9.90
N TYR A 568 35.35 -8.64 -10.23
CA TYR A 568 36.03 -7.41 -10.60
C TYR A 568 36.96 -6.92 -9.47
N LYS A 569 36.49 -6.87 -8.22
CA LYS A 569 37.30 -6.44 -7.07
C LYS A 569 38.50 -7.36 -6.82
N ASP A 570 38.31 -8.68 -6.91
CA ASP A 570 39.41 -9.65 -6.79
C ASP A 570 40.45 -9.50 -7.91
N LEU A 571 40.01 -9.32 -9.15
CA LEU A 571 40.91 -9.09 -10.29
C LEU A 571 41.68 -7.78 -10.13
N CYS A 572 41.05 -6.73 -9.61
CA CYS A 572 41.72 -5.47 -9.28
C CYS A 572 42.77 -5.67 -8.19
N HIS A 573 42.44 -6.41 -7.14
CA HIS A 573 43.40 -6.76 -6.09
C HIS A 573 44.60 -7.53 -6.64
N LEU A 574 44.38 -8.50 -7.53
CA LEU A 574 45.47 -9.22 -8.23
C LEU A 574 46.33 -8.28 -9.08
N ALA A 575 45.71 -7.34 -9.80
CA ALA A 575 46.44 -6.33 -10.57
C ALA A 575 47.32 -5.46 -9.67
N GLU A 576 46.80 -5.05 -8.51
CA GLU A 576 47.52 -4.24 -7.51
C GLU A 576 48.70 -4.99 -6.89
N LEU A 577 48.51 -6.25 -6.47
CA LEU A 577 49.58 -7.09 -5.95
C LEU A 577 50.73 -7.24 -6.95
N ASN A 578 50.38 -7.35 -8.23
CA ASN A 578 51.35 -7.46 -9.32
C ASN A 578 51.88 -6.10 -9.83
N LYS A 579 51.37 -4.98 -9.29
CA LYS A 579 51.63 -3.60 -9.75
C LYS A 579 51.34 -3.41 -11.24
N ASP A 580 50.38 -4.17 -11.77
CA ASP A 580 49.96 -4.13 -13.18
C ASP A 580 48.88 -3.06 -13.38
N THR A 581 49.33 -1.82 -13.49
CA THR A 581 48.45 -0.67 -13.75
C THR A 581 47.74 -0.75 -15.11
N LYS A 582 48.26 -1.54 -16.07
CA LYS A 582 47.62 -1.72 -17.38
C LYS A 582 46.44 -2.68 -17.26
N MET A 583 46.61 -3.77 -16.54
CA MET A 583 45.52 -4.69 -16.19
C MET A 583 44.43 -3.96 -15.41
N ARG A 584 44.79 -3.20 -14.35
CA ARG A 584 43.81 -2.43 -13.56
C ARG A 584 42.91 -1.55 -14.43
N LYS A 585 43.50 -0.72 -15.31
CA LYS A 585 42.74 0.16 -16.23
C LYS A 585 41.88 -0.61 -17.24
N ARG A 586 42.36 -1.77 -17.69
CA ARG A 586 41.60 -2.64 -18.60
C ARG A 586 40.37 -3.22 -17.89
N LEU A 587 40.53 -3.63 -16.63
CA LEU A 587 39.44 -4.13 -15.79
C LEU A 587 38.42 -3.04 -15.47
N ASP A 588 38.87 -1.82 -15.09
CA ASP A 588 37.98 -0.65 -14.91
C ASP A 588 37.08 -0.48 -16.14
N LYS A 589 37.73 -0.37 -17.31
CA LYS A 589 37.00 -0.12 -18.54
C LYS A 589 36.05 -1.27 -18.89
N ALA A 590 36.42 -2.52 -18.63
CA ALA A 590 35.58 -3.67 -18.92
C ALA A 590 34.36 -3.74 -17.99
N TYR A 591 34.56 -3.57 -16.68
CA TYR A 591 33.49 -3.62 -15.69
C TYR A 591 32.45 -2.52 -15.91
N TYR A 592 32.89 -1.26 -15.94
CA TYR A 592 32.00 -0.09 -16.06
C TYR A 592 31.41 0.14 -17.47
N SER A 593 31.83 -0.63 -18.47
CA SER A 593 31.15 -0.66 -19.79
C SER A 593 30.36 -1.95 -20.01
N GLY A 594 30.39 -2.89 -19.07
CA GLY A 594 29.85 -4.24 -19.23
C GLY A 594 30.55 -5.10 -20.29
N ASN A 595 31.68 -4.67 -20.85
CA ASN A 595 32.33 -5.33 -21.98
C ASN A 595 33.57 -6.14 -21.57
N TRP A 596 33.34 -7.22 -20.81
CA TRP A 596 34.35 -8.18 -20.41
C TRP A 596 35.01 -8.92 -21.58
N LYS A 597 34.32 -9.04 -22.71
CA LYS A 597 34.84 -9.68 -23.93
C LYS A 597 36.07 -8.96 -24.50
N GLU A 598 36.24 -7.66 -24.26
CA GLU A 598 37.48 -6.95 -24.59
C GLU A 598 38.67 -7.37 -23.73
N VAL A 599 38.44 -7.99 -22.56
CA VAL A 599 39.49 -8.55 -21.71
C VAL A 599 39.92 -9.94 -22.20
N LEU A 600 39.00 -10.68 -22.81
CA LEU A 600 39.24 -12.02 -23.34
C LEU A 600 40.04 -12.04 -24.65
N LYS A 601 40.02 -10.95 -25.41
CA LYS A 601 40.83 -10.73 -26.63
C LYS A 601 42.32 -10.54 -26.31
#